data_AF-A0A7H8PPP6-F1
#
_entry.id   AF-A0A7H8PPP6-F1
#
_cell.length_a   1.000
_cell.length_b   1.000
_cell.length_c   1.000
_cell.angle_alpha   90.00
_cell.angle_beta   90.00
_cell.angle_gamma   90.00
#
_symmetry.space_group_name_H-M   'P 1'
#
loop_
_entity.id
_entity.type
_entity.pdbx_description
1 polymer ?
#
loop_
_entity_poly.entity_id
_entity_poly.type
_entity_poly.pdbx_seq_one_letter_code
_entity_poly.pdbx_strand_id
1 'polypeptide(L)'
;MRIQDCIKLAGIYCLLWITTSSCRSDISSEKHQAWEVFTKKIETGDVAYLLAHSLDTIDCVDCNQRADQQRFPAWLVYKNYRDRLYNKNELNNRSYTVYEDDSIVRISYEFQENIFRLEGWNRIYMFRKKNDTYWFEGMITIP
;
A
#
# COMPACT_ATOMS: atom_id res chain seq x y z
N MET A 1 12.71 3.10 -19.01
CA MET A 1 12.92 2.34 -20.27
C MET A 1 14.41 2.01 -20.43
N ARG A 2 14.81 0.74 -20.22
CA ARG A 2 15.98 0.09 -20.85
C ARG A 2 15.94 -1.41 -20.53
N ILE A 3 15.60 -2.18 -21.56
CA ILE A 3 15.64 -3.64 -21.62
C ILE A 3 16.98 -3.97 -22.31
N GLN A 4 17.91 -4.57 -21.58
CA GLN A 4 19.19 -5.17 -22.03
C GLN A 4 19.88 -5.60 -20.72
N ASP A 5 19.93 -6.87 -20.33
CA ASP A 5 20.86 -7.86 -20.90
C ASP A 5 20.33 -9.29 -20.77
N CYS A 6 20.10 -9.95 -21.91
CA CYS A 6 20.03 -11.41 -22.00
C CYS A 6 20.26 -11.83 -23.44
N ILE A 7 21.50 -11.75 -23.94
CA ILE A 7 21.86 -12.49 -25.16
C ILE A 7 23.32 -13.00 -25.11
N LYS A 8 23.45 -14.26 -25.53
CA LYS A 8 24.58 -14.93 -26.22
C LYS A 8 25.55 -15.70 -25.36
N LEU A 9 25.27 -17.00 -25.22
CA LEU A 9 26.26 -18.04 -25.51
C LEU A 9 25.55 -19.18 -26.25
N ALA A 10 25.84 -19.30 -27.55
CA ALA A 10 25.47 -20.44 -28.37
C ALA A 10 26.64 -21.44 -28.36
N GLY A 11 26.34 -22.71 -28.09
CA GLY A 11 27.31 -23.80 -28.07
C GLY A 11 26.61 -25.15 -27.98
N ILE A 12 26.29 -25.68 -29.15
CA ILE A 12 25.74 -27.01 -29.47
C ILE A 12 26.26 -28.13 -28.55
N TYR A 13 25.36 -28.85 -27.86
CA TYR A 13 25.25 -30.32 -27.71
C TYR A 13 24.25 -30.70 -26.58
N CYS A 14 23.57 -31.84 -26.77
CA CYS A 14 22.79 -32.61 -25.79
C CYS A 14 21.38 -32.12 -25.36
N LEU A 15 20.40 -32.76 -26.01
CA LEU A 15 19.26 -33.48 -25.40
C LEU A 15 18.99 -33.27 -23.91
N LEU A 16 17.72 -32.94 -23.64
CA LEU A 16 17.03 -32.98 -22.35
C LEU A 16 17.66 -32.12 -21.25
N TRP A 17 17.01 -31.00 -20.98
CA TRP A 17 16.26 -30.74 -19.74
C TRP A 17 15.72 -29.31 -19.91
N ILE A 18 14.50 -29.20 -20.44
CA ILE A 18 13.76 -27.93 -20.39
C ILE A 18 13.34 -27.77 -18.92
N THR A 19 14.26 -27.33 -18.07
CA THR A 19 13.87 -26.78 -16.78
C THR A 19 13.16 -25.49 -17.10
N THR A 20 11.84 -25.52 -17.01
CA THR A 20 11.02 -24.31 -16.93
C THR A 20 11.49 -23.55 -15.71
N SER A 21 12.46 -22.66 -15.91
CA SER A 21 12.77 -21.60 -14.97
C SER A 21 11.55 -20.69 -14.96
N SER A 22 10.55 -21.07 -14.17
CA SER A 22 9.48 -20.19 -13.78
C SER A 22 10.17 -19.00 -13.13
N CYS A 23 10.25 -17.87 -13.83
CA CYS A 23 10.53 -16.60 -13.19
C CYS A 23 9.39 -16.38 -12.19
N ARG A 24 9.56 -16.92 -10.99
CA ARG A 24 8.83 -16.47 -9.83
C ARG A 24 9.35 -15.06 -9.64
N SER A 25 8.58 -14.06 -10.08
CA SER A 25 8.83 -12.69 -9.70
C SER A 25 8.83 -12.69 -8.19
N ASP A 26 10.00 -12.55 -7.58
CA ASP A 26 10.07 -12.20 -6.16
C ASP A 26 9.21 -10.95 -6.02
N ILE A 27 8.09 -11.10 -5.31
CA ILE A 27 7.33 -9.97 -4.80
C ILE A 27 8.29 -9.34 -3.79
N SER A 28 9.17 -8.50 -4.30
CA SER A 28 10.09 -7.72 -3.49
C SER A 28 9.22 -6.93 -2.53
N SER A 29 9.30 -7.26 -1.24
CA SER A 29 8.67 -6.50 -0.16
C SER A 29 9.44 -5.18 0.06
N GLU A 30 9.84 -4.52 -1.03
CA GLU A 30 10.60 -3.29 -0.95
C GLU A 30 9.68 -2.25 -0.33
N LYS A 31 10.14 -1.72 0.80
CA LYS A 31 9.37 -0.77 1.57
C LYS A 31 9.20 0.51 0.77
N HIS A 32 7.96 0.93 0.55
CA HIS A 32 7.71 2.17 -0.20
C HIS A 32 7.96 3.39 0.69
N GLN A 33 8.83 4.31 0.24
CA GLN A 33 9.28 5.43 1.06
C GLN A 33 8.13 6.30 1.60
N ALA A 34 7.14 6.62 0.75
CA ALA A 34 6.00 7.45 1.19
C ALA A 34 5.19 6.79 2.31
N TRP A 35 5.06 5.46 2.25
CA TRP A 35 4.37 4.70 3.28
C TRP A 35 5.15 4.69 4.59
N GLU A 36 6.44 4.40 4.55
CA GLU A 36 7.28 4.37 5.75
C GLU A 36 7.38 5.74 6.44
N VAL A 37 7.43 6.83 5.67
CA VAL A 37 7.40 8.18 6.23
C VAL A 37 6.04 8.47 6.86
N PHE A 38 4.94 8.13 6.18
CA PHE A 38 3.60 8.31 6.70
C PHE A 38 3.38 7.54 8.02
N THR A 39 3.70 6.24 8.07
CA THR A 39 3.52 5.39 9.26
C THR A 39 4.35 5.89 10.44
N LYS A 40 5.60 6.30 10.19
CA LYS A 40 6.42 6.94 11.23
C LYS A 40 5.76 8.20 11.78
N LYS A 41 5.22 9.06 10.92
CA LYS A 41 4.65 10.36 11.30
C LYS A 41 3.33 10.22 12.04
N ILE A 42 2.47 9.29 11.65
CA ILE A 42 1.23 8.97 12.38
C ILE A 42 1.52 8.31 13.73
N GLU A 43 2.56 7.49 13.83
CA GLU A 43 3.00 6.92 15.12
C GLU A 43 3.52 7.98 16.08
N THR A 44 4.35 8.91 15.59
CA THR A 44 4.89 10.01 16.42
C THR A 44 3.88 11.12 16.69
N GLY A 45 2.69 11.09 16.09
CA GLY A 45 1.67 12.12 16.26
C GLY A 45 2.04 13.47 15.64
N ASP A 46 2.84 13.48 14.56
CA ASP A 46 3.25 14.71 13.86
C ASP A 46 2.12 15.20 12.94
N VAL A 47 1.05 15.73 13.55
CA VAL A 47 -0.17 16.15 12.83
C VAL A 47 0.11 17.27 11.85
N ALA A 48 1.05 18.18 12.16
CA ALA A 48 1.44 19.26 11.25
C ALA A 48 2.02 18.70 9.95
N TYR A 49 2.93 17.71 10.04
CA TYR A 49 3.45 17.03 8.86
C TYR A 49 2.34 16.31 8.09
N LEU A 50 1.48 15.56 8.78
CA LEU A 50 0.41 14.78 8.16
C LEU A 50 -0.54 15.68 7.38
N LEU A 51 -0.95 16.81 7.96
CA LEU A 51 -1.79 17.80 7.28
C LEU A 51 -1.11 18.42 6.07
N ALA A 52 0.19 18.74 6.17
CA ALA A 52 0.95 19.31 5.06
C ALA A 52 1.21 18.33 3.91
N HIS A 53 1.04 17.03 4.13
CA HIS A 53 1.31 15.97 3.14
C HIS A 53 0.08 15.09 2.87
N SER A 54 -1.12 15.65 3.03
CA SER A 54 -2.38 14.99 2.73
C SER A 54 -3.29 15.88 1.90
N LEU A 55 -4.21 15.28 1.16
CA LEU A 55 -5.27 16.04 0.52
C LEU A 55 -6.14 16.74 1.57
N ASP A 56 -6.78 17.86 1.19
CA ASP A 56 -7.67 18.62 2.10
C ASP A 56 -8.80 17.74 2.67
N THR A 57 -9.24 16.78 1.86
CA THR A 57 -10.19 15.74 2.23
C THR A 57 -9.58 14.35 2.05
N ILE A 58 -9.80 13.49 3.02
CA ILE A 58 -9.31 12.12 3.07
C ILE A 58 -10.48 11.16 2.87
N ASP A 59 -10.27 10.16 2.00
CA ASP A 59 -11.15 8.99 1.91
C ASP A 59 -10.90 8.08 3.11
N CYS A 60 -11.92 7.77 3.90
CA CYS A 60 -11.82 6.85 5.03
C CYS A 60 -13.12 6.10 5.24
N VAL A 61 -13.20 4.89 4.67
CA VAL A 61 -14.39 4.03 4.74
C VAL A 61 -14.70 3.63 6.19
N ASP A 62 -13.67 3.40 7.00
CA ASP A 62 -13.83 2.91 8.38
C ASP A 62 -14.05 4.05 9.41
N CYS A 63 -13.99 5.32 8.98
CA CYS A 63 -14.10 6.49 9.87
C CYS A 63 -15.54 6.84 10.28
N ASN A 64 -16.56 6.20 9.72
CA ASN A 64 -17.96 6.46 10.06
C ASN A 64 -18.79 5.17 10.10
N GLN A 65 -19.85 5.18 10.92
CA GLN A 65 -20.85 4.11 10.95
C GLN A 65 -21.95 4.29 9.90
N ARG A 66 -22.08 5.49 9.33
CA ARG A 66 -23.04 5.77 8.26
C ARG A 66 -22.33 5.69 6.90
N ALA A 67 -22.85 4.83 6.02
CA ALA A 67 -22.25 4.49 4.73
C ALA A 67 -22.24 5.63 3.71
N ASP A 68 -22.94 6.74 3.98
CA ASP A 68 -23.16 7.86 3.07
C ASP A 68 -22.03 8.89 3.06
N GLN A 69 -21.18 8.93 4.09
CA GLN A 69 -20.03 9.85 4.14
C GLN A 69 -18.71 9.09 4.30
N GLN A 70 -17.95 9.02 3.21
CA GLN A 70 -16.62 8.39 3.15
C GLN A 70 -15.48 9.40 3.03
N ARG A 71 -15.81 10.70 2.83
CA ARG A 71 -14.87 11.81 2.70
C ARG A 71 -14.95 12.75 3.90
N PHE A 72 -13.79 13.03 4.49
CA PHE A 72 -13.67 13.87 5.68
C PHE A 72 -12.56 14.90 5.49
N PRO A 73 -12.69 16.12 6.06
CA PRO A 73 -11.56 17.03 6.17
C PRO A 73 -10.37 16.34 6.85
N ALA A 74 -9.16 16.50 6.33
CA ALA A 74 -7.98 15.79 6.84
C ALA A 74 -7.74 16.00 8.34
N TRP A 75 -7.94 17.25 8.81
CA TRP A 75 -7.81 17.59 10.22
C TRP A 75 -8.77 16.80 11.12
N LEU A 76 -9.97 16.49 10.63
CA LEU A 76 -10.96 15.74 11.38
C LEU A 76 -10.54 14.27 11.49
N VAL A 77 -10.00 13.70 10.41
CA VAL A 77 -9.48 12.32 10.40
C VAL A 77 -8.34 12.17 11.41
N TYR A 78 -7.33 13.03 11.35
CA TYR A 78 -6.19 12.93 12.27
C TYR A 78 -6.55 13.23 13.72
N LYS A 79 -7.57 14.04 13.97
CA LYS A 79 -8.01 14.37 15.33
C LYS A 79 -8.89 13.28 15.94
N ASN A 80 -9.86 12.76 15.19
CA ASN A 80 -10.93 11.91 15.74
C ASN A 80 -10.86 10.45 15.30
N TYR A 81 -10.18 10.15 14.19
CA TYR A 81 -10.22 8.84 13.55
C TYR A 81 -8.83 8.24 13.31
N ARG A 82 -7.79 8.78 13.94
CA ARG A 82 -6.41 8.30 13.78
C ARG A 82 -6.26 6.79 13.99
N ASP A 83 -6.86 6.25 15.05
CA ASP A 83 -6.76 4.81 15.37
C ASP A 83 -7.54 3.92 14.39
N ARG A 84 -8.57 4.47 13.73
CA ARG A 84 -9.29 3.79 12.65
C ARG A 84 -8.52 3.86 11.34
N LEU A 85 -7.86 4.99 11.09
CA LEU A 85 -7.01 5.19 9.93
C LEU A 85 -5.78 4.27 9.98
N TYR A 86 -5.13 4.17 11.14
CA TYR A 86 -3.91 3.41 11.35
C TYR A 86 -3.91 2.71 12.70
N ASN A 87 -4.04 1.38 12.66
CA ASN A 87 -3.88 0.53 13.83
C ASN A 87 -2.52 -0.16 13.80
N LYS A 88 -1.59 0.33 14.60
CA LYS A 88 -0.23 -0.21 14.71
C LYS A 88 -0.21 -1.71 15.02
N ASN A 89 -1.11 -2.19 15.87
CA ASN A 89 -1.13 -3.59 16.30
C ASN A 89 -1.60 -4.53 15.18
N GLU A 90 -2.45 -4.05 14.27
CA GLU A 90 -2.94 -4.83 13.13
C GLU A 90 -1.94 -4.87 11.96
N LEU A 91 -1.16 -3.79 11.80
CA LEU A 91 -0.31 -3.57 10.64
C LEU A 91 1.16 -3.93 10.90
N ASN A 92 1.63 -3.78 12.14
CA ASN A 92 3.00 -4.13 12.46
C ASN A 92 3.24 -5.62 12.28
N ASN A 93 4.36 -5.94 11.64
CA ASN A 93 4.79 -7.30 11.29
C ASN A 93 3.93 -7.97 10.20
N ARG A 94 2.94 -7.30 9.64
CA ARG A 94 2.22 -7.76 8.45
C ARG A 94 2.94 -7.25 7.21
N SER A 95 3.17 -8.14 6.24
CA SER A 95 3.65 -7.74 4.92
C SER A 95 2.55 -6.99 4.16
N TYR A 96 2.94 -6.04 3.33
CA TYR A 96 2.06 -5.36 2.40
C TYR A 96 2.59 -5.51 0.97
N THR A 97 1.70 -5.36 0.01
CA THR A 97 2.07 -5.22 -1.40
C THR A 97 1.96 -3.76 -1.83
N VAL A 98 2.78 -3.39 -2.81
CA VAL A 98 2.81 -2.04 -3.38
C VAL A 98 2.36 -2.13 -4.83
N TYR A 99 1.38 -1.32 -5.19
CA TYR A 99 1.08 -0.98 -6.58
C TYR A 99 1.43 0.49 -6.78
N GLU A 100 2.19 0.80 -7.82
CA GLU A 100 2.60 2.16 -8.16
C GLU A 100 2.42 2.39 -9.66
N ASP A 101 1.81 3.52 -10.02
CA ASP A 101 1.82 4.07 -11.37
C ASP A 101 2.25 5.55 -11.33
N ASP A 102 2.20 6.23 -12.49
CA ASP A 102 2.67 7.62 -12.63
C ASP A 102 1.97 8.62 -11.70
N SER A 103 0.78 8.27 -11.17
CA SER A 103 -0.10 9.18 -10.45
C SER A 103 -0.48 8.72 -9.04
N ILE A 104 -0.41 7.42 -8.76
CA ILE A 104 -0.87 6.85 -7.49
C ILE A 104 0.06 5.74 -6.99
N VAL A 105 0.21 5.69 -5.67
CA VAL A 105 0.73 4.53 -4.95
C VAL A 105 -0.38 3.96 -4.08
N ARG A 106 -0.53 2.64 -4.11
CA ARG A 106 -1.44 1.88 -3.25
C ARG A 106 -0.66 0.88 -2.42
N ILE A 107 -0.86 0.92 -1.11
CA ILE A 107 -0.28 0.00 -0.14
C ILE A 107 -1.39 -0.93 0.33
N SER A 108 -1.29 -2.21 0.02
CA SER A 108 -2.36 -3.18 0.29
C SER A 108 -1.93 -4.17 1.36
N TYR A 109 -2.70 -4.23 2.44
CA TYR A 109 -2.60 -5.24 3.49
C TYR A 109 -3.74 -6.23 3.33
N GLU A 110 -3.41 -7.49 3.11
CA GLU A 110 -4.38 -8.58 3.10
C GLU A 110 -4.65 -9.05 4.52
N PHE A 111 -5.91 -9.25 4.88
CA PHE A 111 -6.35 -9.81 6.15
C PHE A 111 -7.20 -11.06 5.87
N GLN A 112 -6.81 -12.16 6.48
CA GLN A 112 -7.57 -13.40 6.44
C GLN A 112 -8.30 -13.54 7.76
N GLU A 113 -9.62 -13.78 7.74
CA GLU A 113 -10.33 -14.23 8.93
C GLU A 113 -9.96 -15.70 9.23
N ASN A 114 -10.10 -16.08 10.50
CA ASN A 114 -9.85 -17.44 10.98
C ASN A 114 -10.55 -18.49 10.11
N ILE A 115 -10.02 -19.72 10.14
CA ILE A 115 -10.41 -20.96 9.40
C ILE A 115 -11.93 -21.20 9.25
N PHE A 116 -12.78 -20.55 10.05
CA PHE A 116 -14.24 -20.69 10.07
C PHE A 116 -15.03 -19.61 9.31
N ARG A 117 -14.38 -18.55 8.81
CA ARG A 117 -15.02 -17.52 7.98
C ARG A 117 -14.32 -17.44 6.63
N LEU A 118 -15.11 -17.49 5.57
CA LEU A 118 -14.67 -17.74 4.19
C LEU A 118 -14.25 -16.47 3.43
N GLU A 119 -14.37 -15.29 4.03
CA GLU A 119 -14.13 -14.02 3.34
C GLU A 119 -13.00 -13.26 4.04
N GLY A 120 -11.92 -13.04 3.29
CA GLY A 120 -10.86 -12.12 3.70
C GLY A 120 -11.31 -10.67 3.51
N TRP A 121 -10.39 -9.74 3.76
CA TRP A 121 -10.56 -8.36 3.37
C TRP A 121 -9.18 -7.73 3.16
N ASN A 122 -9.13 -6.62 2.41
CA ASN A 122 -7.92 -5.86 2.18
C ASN A 122 -8.08 -4.44 2.71
N ARG A 123 -7.08 -3.94 3.43
CA ARG A 123 -6.93 -2.51 3.71
C ARG A 123 -5.98 -1.90 2.70
N ILE A 124 -6.45 -0.87 1.99
CA ILE A 124 -5.68 -0.19 0.96
C ILE A 124 -5.47 1.25 1.36
N TYR A 125 -4.20 1.65 1.50
CA TYR A 125 -3.80 3.04 1.69
C TYR A 125 -3.39 3.64 0.35
N MET A 126 -3.88 4.83 0.05
CA MET A 126 -3.72 5.49 -1.25
C MET A 126 -2.95 6.79 -1.09
N PHE A 127 -1.98 6.98 -1.97
CA PHE A 127 -1.17 8.20 -2.07
C PHE A 127 -1.23 8.72 -3.50
N ARG A 128 -1.56 9.99 -3.67
CA ARG A 128 -1.61 10.67 -4.96
C ARG A 128 -0.34 11.48 -5.19
N LYS A 129 0.28 11.34 -6.36
CA LYS A 129 1.44 12.13 -6.75
C LYS A 129 1.02 13.56 -7.13
N LYS A 130 1.69 14.56 -6.56
CA LYS A 130 1.58 15.99 -6.90
C LYS A 130 2.97 16.62 -6.85
N ASN A 131 3.42 17.23 -7.94
CA ASN A 131 4.74 17.89 -8.05
C ASN A 131 5.88 16.98 -7.54
N ASP A 132 5.92 15.75 -8.06
CA ASP A 132 6.90 14.72 -7.67
C ASP A 132 6.92 14.28 -6.20
N THR A 133 5.90 14.67 -5.43
CA THR A 133 5.71 14.26 -4.04
C THR A 133 4.44 13.45 -3.90
N TYR A 134 4.44 12.42 -3.06
CA TYR A 134 3.26 11.63 -2.73
C TYR A 134 2.50 12.25 -1.55
N TRP A 135 1.19 12.47 -1.76
CA TRP A 135 0.28 13.03 -0.78
C TRP A 135 -0.74 11.98 -0.36
N PHE A 136 -0.99 11.84 0.93
CA PHE A 136 -1.97 10.88 1.42
C PHE A 136 -3.37 11.27 0.97
N GLU A 137 -4.05 10.35 0.28
CA GLU A 137 -5.41 10.53 -0.24
C GLU A 137 -6.44 9.83 0.63
N GLY A 138 -6.11 8.64 1.14
CA GLY A 138 -7.01 7.96 2.06
C GLY A 138 -6.78 6.48 2.23
N MET A 139 -7.77 5.85 2.86
CA MET A 139 -7.80 4.45 3.20
C MET A 139 -9.19 3.87 2.94
N ILE A 140 -9.21 2.72 2.27
CA ILE A 140 -10.42 1.94 2.03
C ILE A 140 -10.23 0.51 2.52
N THR A 141 -11.34 -0.12 2.87
CA THR A 141 -11.41 -1.54 3.19
C THR A 141 -12.33 -2.21 2.17
N ILE A 142 -11.84 -3.26 1.52
CA ILE A 142 -12.61 -4.06 0.54
C ILE A 142 -12.67 -5.53 0.99
N PRO A 143 -13.81 -6.23 0.85
CA PRO A 143 -13.87 -7.68 1.01
C PRO A 143 -12.94 -8.40 0.02
#